data_AF-A0A966H296-F1
#
_entry.id   AF-A0A966H296-F1
#
_cell.length_a   1.000
_cell.length_b   1.000
_cell.length_c   1.000
_cell.angle_alpha   90.00
_cell.angle_beta   90.00
_cell.angle_gamma   90.00
#
_symmetry.space_group_name_H-M   'P 1'
#
loop_
_entity.id
_entity.type
_entity.pdbx_description
1 polymer ?
#
loop_
_entity_poly.entity_id
_entity_poly.type
_entity_poly.pdbx_seq_one_letter_code
_entity_poly.pdbx_strand_id
1 'polypeptide(L)'
;MSTLRQQLNGTGVALVTPFTAQHAIDFVALGKVIEAMIAGGVEYLVALGTTGETPALDKQEKKDIVQFTMEKVAGRVPVVVGAGGNNTAELVKELESFPLDQAAAVLSAAPYYNKPSQEGLYQHYKAVAAASPKPVILYNVPGRTGRNMSAATTLRLANEVPNILGIKEASGDMAQCMEILRDKPADFMVVSGDDALALPQIACGMEGVISVAANAFPRAFSDMVRAALRQDFVSAKSLNDPLIKAYDLMFAENNPAGVKAFMFEQGLIQNEVRLPVVPLSSGLHAAVKAYLKG
;
A
#
# COMPACT_ATOMS: atom_id res chain seq x y z
N MET A 1 8.61 -1.36 23.93
CA MET A 1 7.96 -0.75 22.75
C MET A 1 7.40 -1.88 21.91
N SER A 2 6.26 -1.70 21.24
CA SER A 2 5.70 -2.73 20.34
C SER A 2 6.62 -2.98 19.16
N THR A 3 6.67 -4.22 18.65
CA THR A 3 7.43 -4.55 17.43
C THR A 3 6.75 -3.95 16.20
N LEU A 4 7.48 -3.77 15.09
CA LEU A 4 6.88 -3.27 13.84
C LEU A 4 5.68 -4.15 13.40
N ARG A 5 5.83 -5.47 13.52
CA ARG A 5 4.80 -6.47 13.22
C ARG A 5 3.54 -6.26 14.07
N GLN A 6 3.66 -5.83 15.33
CA GLN A 6 2.52 -5.51 16.19
C GLN A 6 1.88 -4.15 15.82
N GLN A 7 2.68 -3.19 15.35
CA GLN A 7 2.18 -1.88 14.94
C GLN A 7 1.44 -1.90 13.61
N LEU A 8 1.86 -2.76 12.67
CA LEU A 8 1.37 -2.80 11.29
C LEU A 8 0.53 -4.07 10.99
N ASN A 9 -0.22 -4.55 11.98
CA ASN A 9 -1.16 -5.66 11.84
C ASN A 9 -2.56 -5.13 11.44
N GLY A 10 -3.28 -5.84 10.58
CA GLY A 10 -4.61 -5.42 10.11
C GLY A 10 -4.58 -4.67 8.78
N THR A 11 -5.43 -3.65 8.66
CA THR A 11 -5.63 -2.89 7.43
C THR A 11 -4.76 -1.65 7.40
N GLY A 12 -3.76 -1.69 6.54
CA GLY A 12 -3.04 -0.52 6.05
C GLY A 12 -3.73 0.07 4.84
N VAL A 13 -3.80 1.40 4.73
CA VAL A 13 -4.36 2.06 3.53
C VAL A 13 -3.26 2.68 2.69
N ALA A 14 -3.10 2.24 1.45
CA ALA A 14 -2.31 2.95 0.45
C ALA A 14 -3.08 4.18 0.00
N LEU A 15 -2.82 5.32 0.63
CA LEU A 15 -3.57 6.56 0.43
C LEU A 15 -3.50 7.02 -1.03
N VAL A 16 -4.63 7.48 -1.55
CA VAL A 16 -4.65 8.31 -2.76
C VAL A 16 -4.04 9.69 -2.47
N THR A 17 -3.54 10.36 -3.51
CA THR A 17 -3.19 11.79 -3.45
C THR A 17 -4.29 12.58 -4.17
N PRO A 18 -5.17 13.30 -3.46
CA PRO A 18 -6.20 14.11 -4.10
C PRO A 18 -5.60 15.30 -4.86
N PHE A 19 -6.17 15.63 -6.01
CA PHE A 19 -5.78 16.79 -6.80
C PHE A 19 -6.96 17.74 -7.00
N THR A 20 -6.67 19.03 -7.16
CA THR A 20 -7.64 20.04 -7.59
C THR A 20 -7.90 19.92 -9.09
N ALA A 21 -8.89 20.66 -9.60
CA ALA A 21 -9.17 20.77 -11.04
C ALA A 21 -8.00 21.38 -11.85
N GLN A 22 -7.02 22.00 -11.18
CA GLN A 22 -5.78 22.51 -11.79
C GLN A 22 -4.61 21.52 -11.62
N HIS A 23 -4.89 20.29 -11.19
CA HIS A 23 -3.95 19.22 -10.91
C HIS A 23 -2.90 19.54 -9.81
N ALA A 24 -3.11 20.57 -9.00
CA ALA A 24 -2.33 20.80 -7.79
C ALA A 24 -2.77 19.83 -6.69
N ILE A 25 -1.90 19.52 -5.72
CA ILE A 25 -2.29 18.69 -4.58
C ILE A 25 -3.39 19.39 -3.77
N ASP A 26 -4.49 18.67 -3.52
CA ASP A 26 -5.57 19.16 -2.67
C ASP A 26 -5.37 18.68 -1.24
N PHE A 27 -4.61 19.46 -0.46
CA PHE A 27 -4.34 19.15 0.95
C PHE A 27 -5.61 19.18 1.82
N VAL A 28 -6.61 19.97 1.46
CA VAL A 28 -7.90 20.01 2.18
C VAL A 28 -8.61 18.67 2.02
N ALA A 29 -8.69 18.17 0.78
CA ALA A 29 -9.26 16.85 0.49
C ALA A 29 -8.40 15.73 1.09
N LEU A 30 -7.07 15.80 1.01
CA LEU A 30 -6.18 14.82 1.66
C LEU A 30 -6.44 14.75 3.17
N GLY A 31 -6.64 15.90 3.81
CA GLY A 31 -7.02 15.98 5.22
C GLY A 31 -8.34 15.26 5.51
N LYS A 32 -9.36 15.42 4.66
CA LYS A 32 -10.64 14.71 4.79
C LYS A 32 -10.47 13.20 4.59
N VAL A 33 -9.67 12.79 3.61
CA VAL A 33 -9.37 11.36 3.36
C VAL A 33 -8.72 10.73 4.59
N ILE A 34 -7.69 11.36 5.17
CA ILE A 34 -7.02 10.86 6.37
C ILE A 34 -8.00 10.71 7.54
N GLU A 35 -8.85 11.71 7.81
CA GLU A 35 -9.86 11.61 8.87
C GLU A 35 -10.88 10.50 8.59
N ALA A 36 -11.33 10.33 7.35
CA ALA A 36 -12.25 9.26 6.98
C ALA A 36 -11.64 7.88 7.20
N MET A 37 -10.34 7.70 6.92
CA MET A 37 -9.65 6.44 7.17
C MET A 37 -9.56 6.14 8.67
N ILE A 38 -9.11 7.12 9.46
CA ILE A 38 -9.00 6.96 10.92
C ILE A 38 -10.39 6.70 11.54
N ALA A 39 -11.42 7.44 11.14
CA ALA A 39 -12.79 7.23 11.61
C ALA A 39 -13.38 5.88 11.15
N GLY A 40 -12.94 5.37 10.01
CA GLY A 40 -13.23 4.01 9.55
C GLY A 40 -12.55 2.91 10.36
N GLY A 41 -11.59 3.27 11.22
CA GLY A 41 -10.89 2.36 12.12
C GLY A 41 -9.83 1.53 11.43
N VAL A 42 -9.10 2.11 10.45
CA VAL A 42 -7.94 1.46 9.84
C VAL A 42 -6.77 1.43 10.82
N GLU A 43 -5.92 0.41 10.75
CA GLU A 43 -4.82 0.23 11.70
C GLU A 43 -3.59 1.08 11.37
N TYR A 44 -3.31 1.36 10.10
CA TYR A 44 -2.21 2.24 9.69
C TYR A 44 -2.40 2.85 8.30
N LEU A 45 -1.61 3.88 7.99
CA LEU A 45 -1.66 4.58 6.71
C LEU A 45 -0.33 4.43 5.97
N VAL A 46 -0.40 4.40 4.64
CA VAL A 46 0.77 4.36 3.75
C VAL A 46 0.71 5.57 2.82
N ALA A 47 1.53 6.58 3.10
CA ALA A 47 1.71 7.74 2.22
C ALA A 47 2.66 7.39 1.08
N LEU A 48 2.52 8.06 -0.08
CA LEU A 48 3.42 7.91 -1.24
C LEU A 48 3.56 6.46 -1.77
N GLY A 49 2.55 5.62 -1.56
CA GLY A 49 2.45 4.33 -2.25
C GLY A 49 2.11 4.52 -3.73
N THR A 50 2.07 3.43 -4.51
CA THR A 50 1.68 3.49 -5.93
C THR A 50 0.31 4.13 -6.15
N THR A 51 -0.64 3.88 -5.25
CA THR A 51 -2.00 4.46 -5.26
C THR A 51 -2.01 5.97 -5.05
N GLY A 52 -0.95 6.54 -4.46
CA GLY A 52 -0.74 7.97 -4.30
C GLY A 52 -0.14 8.66 -5.53
N GLU A 53 -0.01 7.95 -6.66
CA GLU A 53 0.52 8.50 -7.93
C GLU A 53 1.96 9.01 -7.84
N THR A 54 2.78 8.43 -6.94
CA THR A 54 4.18 8.83 -6.69
C THR A 54 5.06 9.05 -7.93
N PRO A 55 4.91 8.30 -9.05
CA PRO A 55 5.67 8.58 -10.27
C PRO A 55 5.37 9.94 -10.93
N ALA A 56 4.21 10.54 -10.66
CA ALA A 56 3.77 11.83 -11.22
C ALA A 56 3.89 12.99 -10.21
N LEU A 57 4.60 12.77 -9.10
CA LEU A 57 4.88 13.77 -8.07
C LEU A 57 6.34 14.22 -8.14
N ASP A 58 6.58 15.51 -7.98
CA ASP A 58 7.93 16.04 -7.85
C ASP A 58 8.51 15.83 -6.43
N LYS A 59 9.77 16.22 -6.23
CA LYS A 59 10.49 16.01 -4.95
C LYS A 59 9.91 16.85 -3.80
N GLN A 60 9.43 18.05 -4.08
CA GLN A 60 8.86 18.93 -3.05
C GLN A 60 7.47 18.46 -2.66
N GLU A 61 6.64 18.13 -3.64
CA GLU A 61 5.30 17.57 -3.45
C GLU A 61 5.30 16.33 -2.56
N LYS A 62 6.26 15.41 -2.79
CA LYS A 62 6.44 14.22 -1.95
C LYS A 62 6.72 14.60 -0.49
N LYS A 63 7.61 15.58 -0.25
CA LYS A 63 7.92 16.05 1.11
C LYS A 63 6.71 16.69 1.77
N ASP A 64 6.00 17.55 1.05
CA ASP A 64 4.82 18.27 1.55
C ASP A 64 3.70 17.28 1.91
N ILE A 65 3.46 16.25 1.10
CA ILE A 65 2.49 15.19 1.38
C ILE A 65 2.86 14.43 2.67
N VAL A 66 4.14 14.06 2.82
CA VAL A 66 4.57 13.33 4.03
C VAL A 66 4.43 14.20 5.26
N GLN A 67 4.91 15.44 5.22
CA GLN A 67 4.80 16.36 6.34
C GLN A 67 3.33 16.58 6.72
N PHE A 68 2.48 16.92 5.75
CA PHE A 68 1.06 17.12 5.98
C PHE A 68 0.39 15.86 6.53
N THR A 69 0.72 14.67 6.01
CA THR A 69 0.15 13.41 6.49
C THR A 69 0.54 13.16 7.95
N MET A 70 1.80 13.36 8.32
CA MET A 70 2.26 13.19 9.71
C MET A 70 1.56 14.17 10.66
N GLU A 71 1.51 15.46 10.29
CA GLU A 71 0.83 16.50 11.06
C GLU A 71 -0.66 16.18 11.24
N LYS A 72 -1.32 15.76 10.14
CA LYS A 72 -2.74 15.45 10.16
C LYS A 72 -3.02 14.19 10.98
N VAL A 73 -2.21 13.14 10.87
CA VAL A 73 -2.39 11.90 11.65
C VAL A 73 -2.14 12.14 13.13
N ALA A 74 -1.17 12.98 13.48
CA ALA A 74 -0.86 13.36 14.87
C ALA A 74 -0.66 12.14 15.80
N GLY A 75 0.00 11.10 15.30
CA GLY A 75 0.30 9.87 16.05
C GLY A 75 -0.90 8.97 16.38
N ARG A 76 -2.10 9.24 15.85
CA ARG A 76 -3.31 8.43 16.12
C ARG A 76 -3.22 7.00 15.57
N VAL A 77 -2.54 6.84 14.43
CA VAL A 77 -2.19 5.56 13.82
C VAL A 77 -0.76 5.63 13.26
N PRO A 78 -0.05 4.50 13.12
CA PRO A 78 1.25 4.47 12.45
C PRO A 78 1.16 4.92 10.99
N VAL A 79 2.23 5.56 10.51
CA VAL A 79 2.37 5.96 9.11
C VAL A 79 3.60 5.30 8.51
N VAL A 80 3.40 4.58 7.42
CA VAL A 80 4.46 4.06 6.55
C VAL A 80 4.63 5.03 5.39
N VAL A 81 5.86 5.28 4.99
CA VAL A 81 6.17 6.20 3.88
C VAL A 81 6.73 5.41 2.70
N GLY A 82 6.12 5.56 1.53
CA GLY A 82 6.63 4.97 0.30
C GLY A 82 7.90 5.67 -0.17
N ALA A 83 8.98 4.91 -0.31
CA ALA A 83 10.22 5.35 -0.95
C ALA A 83 10.79 4.18 -1.77
N GLY A 84 10.64 4.29 -3.08
CA GLY A 84 11.08 3.27 -4.02
C GLY A 84 11.56 3.91 -5.32
N GLY A 85 12.34 3.17 -6.07
CA GLY A 85 12.93 3.66 -7.31
C GLY A 85 13.77 2.58 -7.97
N ASN A 86 14.06 2.76 -9.25
CA ASN A 86 14.89 1.82 -10.00
C ASN A 86 16.37 2.24 -10.07
N ASN A 87 16.73 3.36 -9.43
CA ASN A 87 18.08 3.88 -9.26
C ASN A 87 18.48 3.83 -7.78
N THR A 88 19.25 2.81 -7.40
CA THR A 88 19.65 2.57 -6.00
C THR A 88 20.40 3.77 -5.39
N ALA A 89 21.32 4.37 -6.14
CA ALA A 89 22.15 5.46 -5.62
C ALA A 89 21.33 6.73 -5.37
N GLU A 90 20.31 7.00 -6.20
CA GLU A 90 19.39 8.11 -5.98
C GLU A 90 18.47 7.84 -4.78
N LEU A 91 17.90 6.63 -4.69
CA LEU A 91 17.02 6.27 -3.59
C LEU A 91 17.74 6.32 -2.23
N VAL A 92 18.99 5.86 -2.15
CA VAL A 92 19.81 5.97 -0.93
C VAL A 92 19.97 7.43 -0.49
N LYS A 93 20.32 8.34 -1.41
CA LYS A 93 20.43 9.78 -1.11
C LYS A 93 19.10 10.41 -0.70
N GLU A 94 18.00 9.95 -1.30
CA GLU A 94 16.66 10.42 -0.94
C GLU A 94 16.36 10.03 0.51
N LEU A 95 16.56 8.77 0.90
CA LEU A 95 16.29 8.27 2.26
C LEU A 95 17.07 8.99 3.36
N GLU A 96 18.28 9.47 3.08
CA GLU A 96 19.10 10.23 4.03
C GLU A 96 18.53 11.63 4.35
N SER A 97 17.67 12.19 3.47
CA SER A 97 17.16 13.56 3.58
C SER A 97 15.63 13.67 3.61
N PHE A 98 14.94 12.55 3.49
CA PHE A 98 13.48 12.50 3.46
C PHE A 98 12.90 12.60 4.88
N PRO A 99 11.76 13.29 5.10
CA PRO A 99 11.22 13.52 6.44
C PRO A 99 10.59 12.25 7.04
N LEU A 100 11.44 11.35 7.52
CA LEU A 100 11.07 10.01 8.00
C LEU A 100 11.01 9.89 9.52
N ASP A 101 11.36 10.92 10.29
CA ASP A 101 11.53 10.83 11.75
C ASP A 101 10.30 10.27 12.48
N GLN A 102 9.10 10.63 12.02
CA GLN A 102 7.82 10.18 12.58
C GLN A 102 7.25 8.93 11.89
N ALA A 103 7.87 8.46 10.81
CA ALA A 103 7.43 7.25 10.11
C ALA A 103 7.72 5.99 10.93
N ALA A 104 6.79 5.04 10.89
CA ALA A 104 6.96 3.72 11.48
C ALA A 104 7.90 2.84 10.63
N ALA A 105 7.79 2.94 9.32
CA ALA A 105 8.61 2.21 8.35
C ALA A 105 8.63 2.92 6.98
N VAL A 106 9.51 2.42 6.11
CA VAL A 106 9.56 2.74 4.68
C VAL A 106 9.04 1.56 3.88
N LEU A 107 8.16 1.80 2.90
CA LEU A 107 7.73 0.81 1.92
C LEU A 107 8.51 1.02 0.61
N SER A 108 9.28 0.01 0.19
CA SER A 108 10.17 0.13 -0.97
C SER A 108 9.86 -0.90 -2.05
N ALA A 109 9.28 -0.43 -3.16
CA ALA A 109 8.99 -1.24 -4.34
C ALA A 109 10.26 -1.76 -5.01
N ALA A 110 10.23 -2.99 -5.50
CA ALA A 110 11.33 -3.54 -6.28
C ALA A 110 11.61 -2.67 -7.52
N PRO A 111 12.88 -2.55 -7.96
CA PRO A 111 13.24 -1.78 -9.16
C PRO A 111 12.39 -2.15 -10.38
N TYR A 112 11.69 -1.15 -10.90
CA TYR A 112 10.84 -1.27 -12.08
C TYR A 112 11.59 -0.89 -13.36
N TYR A 113 11.08 -1.36 -14.51
CA TYR A 113 11.61 -1.12 -15.86
C TYR A 113 12.93 -1.86 -16.18
N ASN A 114 13.97 -1.70 -15.36
CA ASN A 114 15.30 -2.24 -15.60
C ASN A 114 15.46 -3.75 -15.30
N LYS A 115 14.47 -4.38 -14.64
CA LYS A 115 14.36 -5.84 -14.44
C LYS A 115 15.66 -6.52 -13.94
N PRO A 116 16.17 -6.16 -12.75
CA PRO A 116 17.40 -6.74 -12.22
C PRO A 116 17.32 -8.25 -11.99
N SER A 117 18.49 -8.90 -11.87
CA SER A 117 18.60 -10.28 -11.40
C SER A 117 18.17 -10.40 -9.93
N GLN A 118 17.98 -11.62 -9.42
CA GLN A 118 17.69 -11.83 -8.00
C GLN A 118 18.81 -11.29 -7.10
N GLU A 119 20.07 -11.47 -7.51
CA GLU A 119 21.21 -10.86 -6.79
C GLU A 119 21.18 -9.34 -6.87
N GLY A 120 20.78 -8.76 -8.02
CA GLY A 120 20.59 -7.32 -8.14
C GLY A 120 19.51 -6.78 -7.20
N LEU A 121 18.39 -7.49 -7.03
CA LEU A 121 17.36 -7.16 -6.05
C LEU A 121 17.91 -7.23 -4.61
N TYR A 122 18.65 -8.29 -4.29
CA TYR A 122 19.28 -8.45 -2.97
C TYR A 122 20.22 -7.27 -2.65
N GLN A 123 21.14 -6.92 -3.57
CA GLN A 123 22.08 -5.82 -3.35
C GLN A 123 21.38 -4.45 -3.29
N HIS A 124 20.34 -4.24 -4.10
CA HIS A 124 19.52 -3.03 -4.03
C HIS A 124 18.90 -2.87 -2.64
N TYR A 125 18.19 -3.88 -2.15
CA TYR A 125 17.52 -3.82 -0.86
C TYR A 125 18.49 -3.75 0.32
N LYS A 126 19.65 -4.42 0.23
CA LYS A 126 20.71 -4.30 1.23
C LYS A 126 21.22 -2.86 1.34
N ALA A 127 21.44 -2.18 0.21
CA ALA A 127 21.86 -0.78 0.20
C ALA A 127 20.77 0.17 0.75
N VAL A 128 19.52 -0.04 0.33
CA VAL A 128 18.35 0.72 0.82
C VAL A 128 18.19 0.57 2.34
N ALA A 129 18.26 -0.66 2.85
CA ALA A 129 18.11 -0.95 4.27
C ALA A 129 19.27 -0.40 5.11
N ALA A 130 20.49 -0.32 4.56
CA ALA A 130 21.64 0.29 5.22
C ALA A 130 21.52 1.82 5.34
N ALA A 131 20.89 2.47 4.36
CA ALA A 131 20.70 3.92 4.34
C ALA A 131 19.43 4.39 5.08
N SER A 132 18.41 3.54 5.17
CA SER A 132 17.13 3.91 5.77
C SER A 132 17.23 4.07 7.30
N PRO A 133 16.82 5.23 7.86
CA PRO A 133 16.78 5.42 9.32
C PRO A 133 15.62 4.67 9.98
N LYS A 134 14.73 4.06 9.18
CA LYS A 134 13.55 3.31 9.62
C LYS A 134 13.57 1.88 9.07
N PRO A 135 12.81 0.96 9.70
CA PRO A 135 12.58 -0.36 9.12
C PRO A 135 12.09 -0.30 7.69
N VAL A 136 12.58 -1.21 6.86
CA VAL A 136 12.19 -1.34 5.45
C VAL A 136 11.22 -2.50 5.29
N ILE A 137 10.10 -2.22 4.62
CA ILE A 137 9.13 -3.19 4.13
C ILE A 137 9.38 -3.34 2.63
N LEU A 138 9.74 -4.55 2.21
CA LEU A 138 9.88 -4.91 0.81
C LEU A 138 8.53 -4.80 0.12
N TYR A 139 8.48 -4.44 -1.16
CA TYR A 139 7.23 -4.47 -1.92
C TYR A 139 7.44 -5.18 -3.25
N ASN A 140 6.96 -6.41 -3.30
CA ASN A 140 6.98 -7.26 -4.49
C ASN A 140 5.67 -7.11 -5.26
N VAL A 141 5.74 -6.54 -6.48
CA VAL A 141 4.58 -6.31 -7.36
C VAL A 141 4.97 -6.52 -8.82
N PRO A 142 5.21 -7.77 -9.25
CA PRO A 142 5.73 -8.10 -10.58
C PRO A 142 4.91 -7.52 -11.73
N GLY A 143 3.59 -7.39 -11.59
CA GLY A 143 2.72 -6.76 -12.58
C GLY A 143 3.06 -5.30 -12.89
N ARG A 144 3.77 -4.60 -11.99
CA ARG A 144 4.23 -3.21 -12.17
C ARG A 144 5.73 -3.10 -12.40
N THR A 145 6.53 -3.93 -11.73
CA THR A 145 8.00 -3.86 -11.81
C THR A 145 8.54 -4.61 -13.04
N GLY A 146 7.76 -5.54 -13.58
CA GLY A 146 8.20 -6.45 -14.64
C GLY A 146 9.17 -7.52 -14.14
N ARG A 147 9.34 -7.67 -12.82
CA ARG A 147 10.22 -8.66 -12.19
C ARG A 147 9.68 -9.09 -10.83
N ASN A 148 9.53 -10.40 -10.66
CA ASN A 148 9.20 -11.01 -9.38
C ASN A 148 10.46 -11.11 -8.50
N MET A 149 10.37 -10.70 -7.23
CA MET A 149 11.32 -11.08 -6.19
C MET A 149 10.92 -12.46 -5.65
N SER A 150 11.80 -13.45 -5.77
CA SER A 150 11.44 -14.82 -5.36
C SER A 150 11.32 -14.96 -3.85
N ALA A 151 10.65 -16.04 -3.40
CA ALA A 151 10.65 -16.45 -1.99
C ALA A 151 12.08 -16.57 -1.45
N ALA A 152 12.97 -17.27 -2.15
CA ALA A 152 14.37 -17.43 -1.75
C ALA A 152 15.10 -16.09 -1.52
N THR A 153 14.94 -15.11 -2.41
CA THR A 153 15.54 -13.77 -2.24
C THR A 153 14.92 -13.02 -1.08
N THR A 154 13.59 -13.10 -0.93
CA THR A 154 12.84 -12.50 0.19
C THR A 154 13.33 -13.05 1.53
N LEU A 155 13.42 -14.37 1.65
CA LEU A 155 13.88 -15.06 2.86
C LEU A 155 15.34 -14.77 3.16
N ARG A 156 16.21 -14.72 2.13
CA ARG A 156 17.61 -14.32 2.30
C ARG A 156 17.72 -12.90 2.86
N LEU A 157 16.97 -11.94 2.32
CA LEU A 157 16.93 -10.57 2.83
C LEU A 157 16.41 -10.51 4.27
N ALA A 158 15.32 -11.23 4.57
CA ALA A 158 14.72 -11.29 5.90
C ALA A 158 15.67 -11.85 6.98
N ASN A 159 16.55 -12.79 6.60
CA ASN A 159 17.51 -13.40 7.53
C ASN A 159 18.83 -12.63 7.64
N GLU A 160 19.33 -12.08 6.53
CA GLU A 160 20.69 -11.50 6.48
C GLU A 160 20.71 -9.98 6.71
N VAL A 161 19.57 -9.28 6.62
CA VAL A 161 19.51 -7.81 6.70
C VAL A 161 18.55 -7.37 7.82
N PRO A 162 19.07 -7.08 9.04
CA PRO A 162 18.23 -6.85 10.23
C PRO A 162 17.22 -5.70 10.13
N ASN A 163 17.48 -4.69 9.29
CA ASN A 163 16.57 -3.55 9.10
C ASN A 163 15.43 -3.83 8.09
N ILE A 164 15.39 -5.02 7.48
CA ILE A 164 14.31 -5.46 6.60
C ILE A 164 13.34 -6.32 7.42
N LEU A 165 12.19 -5.74 7.76
CA LEU A 165 11.26 -6.31 8.76
C LEU A 165 9.90 -6.71 8.19
N GLY A 166 9.71 -6.63 6.88
CA GLY A 166 8.54 -7.23 6.26
C GLY A 166 8.48 -7.15 4.75
N ILE A 167 7.40 -7.68 4.20
CA ILE A 167 7.06 -7.61 2.77
C ILE A 167 5.56 -7.33 2.59
N LYS A 168 5.26 -6.41 1.67
CA LYS A 168 4.00 -6.31 0.96
C LYS A 168 4.06 -7.21 -0.27
N GLU A 169 3.37 -8.35 -0.21
CA GLU A 169 3.36 -9.35 -1.28
C GLU A 169 2.14 -9.13 -2.20
N ALA A 170 2.39 -8.66 -3.43
CA ALA A 170 1.38 -8.39 -4.45
C ALA A 170 1.68 -9.11 -5.77
N SER A 171 2.25 -10.32 -5.71
CA SER A 171 2.49 -11.17 -6.88
C SER A 171 1.26 -11.92 -7.34
N GLY A 172 0.32 -12.21 -6.42
CA GLY A 172 -0.80 -13.12 -6.64
C GLY A 172 -0.41 -14.60 -6.65
N ASP A 173 0.88 -14.93 -6.45
CA ASP A 173 1.36 -16.31 -6.40
C ASP A 173 1.20 -16.87 -4.97
N MET A 174 0.12 -17.62 -4.76
CA MET A 174 -0.17 -18.25 -3.47
C MET A 174 0.87 -19.28 -3.05
N ALA A 175 1.54 -19.97 -3.99
CA ALA A 175 2.58 -20.93 -3.64
C ALA A 175 3.82 -20.20 -3.09
N GLN A 176 4.24 -19.11 -3.74
CA GLN A 176 5.30 -18.24 -3.22
C GLN A 176 4.94 -17.64 -1.87
N CYS A 177 3.71 -17.17 -1.69
CA CYS A 177 3.24 -16.64 -0.41
C CYS A 177 3.37 -17.67 0.72
N MET A 178 2.95 -18.92 0.47
CA MET A 178 3.06 -20.00 1.46
C MET A 178 4.52 -20.39 1.76
N GLU A 179 5.41 -20.37 0.77
CA GLU A 179 6.84 -20.61 0.99
C GLU A 179 7.46 -19.55 1.92
N ILE A 180 7.16 -18.27 1.66
CA ILE A 180 7.61 -17.17 2.52
C ILE A 180 7.03 -17.32 3.93
N LEU A 181 5.73 -17.58 4.07
CA LEU A 181 5.07 -17.71 5.37
C LEU A 181 5.62 -18.88 6.20
N ARG A 182 5.98 -20.00 5.55
CA ARG A 182 6.55 -21.18 6.21
C ARG A 182 7.95 -20.89 6.77
N ASP A 183 8.79 -20.20 6.00
CA ASP A 183 10.24 -20.14 6.27
C ASP A 183 10.71 -18.77 6.79
N LYS A 184 9.82 -17.77 6.88
CA LYS A 184 10.18 -16.43 7.37
C LYS A 184 10.64 -16.45 8.83
N PRO A 185 11.55 -15.54 9.24
CA PRO A 185 11.81 -15.26 10.65
C PRO A 185 10.53 -14.85 11.39
N ALA A 186 10.47 -15.15 12.70
CA ALA A 186 9.28 -14.87 13.52
C ALA A 186 8.85 -13.39 13.53
N ASP A 187 9.83 -12.48 13.47
CA ASP A 187 9.61 -11.02 13.49
C ASP A 187 9.43 -10.40 12.10
N PHE A 188 9.59 -11.18 11.02
CA PHE A 188 9.38 -10.71 9.66
C PHE A 188 7.89 -10.70 9.31
N MET A 189 7.35 -9.55 8.98
CA MET A 189 5.93 -9.36 8.66
C MET A 189 5.63 -9.67 7.18
N VAL A 190 4.52 -10.34 6.89
CA VAL A 190 4.01 -10.58 5.54
C VAL A 190 2.58 -10.07 5.46
N VAL A 191 2.38 -8.99 4.69
CA VAL A 191 1.06 -8.43 4.43
C VAL A 191 0.71 -8.57 2.96
N SER A 192 -0.58 -8.79 2.71
CA SER A 192 -1.12 -8.78 1.36
C SER A 192 -0.95 -7.40 0.71
N GLY A 193 -0.71 -7.39 -0.59
CA GLY A 193 -0.83 -6.20 -1.41
C GLY A 193 -1.94 -6.25 -2.44
N ASP A 194 -2.86 -7.21 -2.34
CA ASP A 194 -3.97 -7.43 -3.26
C ASP A 194 -5.30 -7.57 -2.48
N ASP A 195 -6.21 -6.63 -2.68
CA ASP A 195 -7.50 -6.58 -1.97
C ASP A 195 -8.37 -7.82 -2.22
N ALA A 196 -8.35 -8.36 -3.45
CA ALA A 196 -9.17 -9.51 -3.81
C ALA A 196 -8.64 -10.82 -3.20
N LEU A 197 -7.34 -10.87 -2.90
CA LEU A 197 -6.68 -12.03 -2.29
C LEU A 197 -6.45 -11.88 -0.78
N ALA A 198 -6.77 -10.72 -0.19
CA ALA A 198 -6.50 -10.45 1.22
C ALA A 198 -7.12 -11.51 2.15
N LEU A 199 -8.39 -11.86 1.95
CA LEU A 199 -9.09 -12.88 2.75
C LEU A 199 -8.36 -14.25 2.73
N PRO A 200 -8.14 -14.91 1.57
CA PRO A 200 -7.45 -16.20 1.55
C PRO A 200 -5.98 -16.10 1.98
N GLN A 201 -5.29 -14.98 1.73
CA GLN A 201 -3.90 -14.79 2.17
C GLN A 201 -3.78 -14.66 3.69
N ILE A 202 -4.72 -13.95 4.33
CA ILE A 202 -4.81 -13.90 5.80
C ILE A 202 -5.11 -15.28 6.36
N ALA A 203 -5.99 -16.06 5.70
CA ALA A 203 -6.25 -17.45 6.10
C ALA A 203 -5.00 -18.35 6.06
N CYS A 204 -4.03 -18.05 5.18
CA CYS A 204 -2.73 -18.72 5.13
C CYS A 204 -1.72 -18.22 6.19
N GLY A 205 -2.03 -17.14 6.92
CA GLY A 205 -1.20 -16.61 8.00
C GLY A 205 -0.57 -15.24 7.75
N MET A 206 -0.99 -14.50 6.73
CA MET A 206 -0.57 -13.09 6.56
C MET A 206 -1.15 -12.21 7.68
N GLU A 207 -0.38 -11.22 8.12
CA GLU A 207 -0.74 -10.33 9.24
C GLU A 207 -1.72 -9.20 8.87
N GLY A 208 -2.18 -9.15 7.63
CA GLY A 208 -3.11 -8.13 7.15
C GLY A 208 -2.88 -7.78 5.68
N VAL A 209 -3.16 -6.53 5.34
CA VAL A 209 -3.15 -6.04 3.95
C VAL A 209 -2.81 -4.56 3.89
N ILE A 210 -2.06 -4.15 2.86
CA ILE A 210 -1.93 -2.74 2.45
C ILE A 210 -2.85 -2.50 1.24
N SER A 211 -4.03 -2.01 1.55
CA SER A 211 -5.24 -1.98 0.73
C SER A 211 -5.37 -0.72 -0.14
N VAL A 212 -5.96 -0.89 -1.32
CA VAL A 212 -6.54 0.19 -2.12
C VAL A 212 -8.01 0.37 -1.74
N ALA A 213 -8.78 -0.72 -1.68
CA ALA A 213 -10.23 -0.70 -1.46
C ALA A 213 -10.64 0.01 -0.16
N ALA A 214 -9.81 -0.06 0.88
CA ALA A 214 -10.03 0.62 2.15
C ALA A 214 -10.09 2.15 2.00
N ASN A 215 -9.56 2.77 0.93
CA ASN A 215 -9.75 4.20 0.68
C ASN A 215 -11.24 4.57 0.49
N ALA A 216 -12.04 3.69 -0.11
CA ALA A 216 -13.47 3.92 -0.36
C ALA A 216 -14.37 3.22 0.68
N PHE A 217 -13.90 2.13 1.28
CA PHE A 217 -14.66 1.30 2.22
C PHE A 217 -13.88 1.01 3.51
N PRO A 218 -13.37 2.02 4.24
CA PRO A 218 -12.40 1.80 5.31
C PRO A 218 -12.96 0.92 6.42
N ARG A 219 -14.21 1.14 6.84
CA ARG A 219 -14.85 0.35 7.90
C ARG A 219 -15.17 -1.07 7.45
N ALA A 220 -15.93 -1.22 6.37
CA ALA A 220 -16.37 -2.54 5.89
C ALA A 220 -15.17 -3.45 5.55
N PHE A 221 -14.14 -2.90 4.89
CA PHE A 221 -12.94 -3.65 4.55
C PHE A 221 -12.12 -4.00 5.80
N SER A 222 -11.95 -3.08 6.75
CA SER A 222 -11.21 -3.38 7.99
C SER A 222 -11.95 -4.37 8.89
N ASP A 223 -13.28 -4.32 8.94
CA ASP A 223 -14.08 -5.31 9.67
C ASP A 223 -13.91 -6.72 9.08
N MET A 224 -13.85 -6.85 7.75
CA MET A 224 -13.53 -8.10 7.06
C MET A 224 -12.14 -8.62 7.46
N VAL A 225 -11.11 -7.77 7.37
CA VAL A 225 -9.72 -8.12 7.71
C VAL A 225 -9.61 -8.54 9.17
N ARG A 226 -10.23 -7.79 10.10
CA ARG A 226 -10.27 -8.14 11.52
C ARG A 226 -10.98 -9.46 11.79
N ALA A 227 -12.08 -9.76 11.09
CA ALA A 227 -12.75 -11.06 11.20
C ALA A 227 -11.84 -12.19 10.71
N ALA A 228 -11.16 -12.01 9.58
CA ALA A 228 -10.22 -12.99 9.02
C ALA A 228 -9.04 -13.25 9.97
N LEU A 229 -8.46 -12.20 10.56
CA LEU A 229 -7.36 -12.32 11.53
C LEU A 229 -7.76 -13.05 12.81
N ARG A 230 -9.05 -13.00 13.20
CA ARG A 230 -9.62 -13.80 14.29
C ARG A 230 -10.05 -15.21 13.87
N GLN A 231 -9.75 -15.62 12.63
CA GLN A 231 -10.16 -16.89 12.04
C GLN A 231 -11.68 -17.07 11.93
N ASP A 232 -12.45 -15.99 12.03
CA ASP A 232 -13.89 -15.98 11.76
C ASP A 232 -14.14 -15.81 10.25
N PHE A 233 -13.82 -16.86 9.49
CA PHE A 233 -13.90 -16.83 8.04
C PHE A 233 -15.34 -16.80 7.51
N VAL A 234 -16.32 -17.20 8.33
CA VAL A 234 -17.75 -17.10 7.97
C VAL A 234 -18.14 -15.63 7.92
N SER A 235 -17.88 -14.87 8.99
CA SER A 235 -18.15 -13.43 9.00
C SER A 235 -17.29 -12.68 8.00
N ALA A 236 -16.00 -13.02 7.90
CA ALA A 236 -15.10 -12.37 6.96
C ALA A 236 -15.55 -12.57 5.51
N LYS A 237 -15.99 -13.78 5.14
CA LYS A 237 -16.58 -14.04 3.82
C LYS A 237 -17.85 -13.23 3.58
N SER A 238 -18.77 -13.20 4.55
CA SER A 238 -20.00 -12.41 4.42
C SER A 238 -19.75 -10.91 4.24
N LEU A 239 -18.67 -10.38 4.81
CA LEU A 239 -18.24 -8.98 4.65
C LEU A 239 -17.48 -8.76 3.32
N ASN A 240 -16.74 -9.76 2.86
CA ASN A 240 -15.95 -9.68 1.63
C ASN A 240 -16.81 -9.79 0.36
N ASP A 241 -17.78 -10.70 0.33
CA ASP A 241 -18.56 -11.03 -0.88
C ASP A 241 -19.21 -9.80 -1.55
N PRO A 242 -19.84 -8.86 -0.82
CA PRO A 242 -20.36 -7.64 -1.42
C PRO A 242 -19.28 -6.76 -2.06
N LEU A 243 -18.07 -6.75 -1.51
CA LEU A 243 -16.96 -5.92 -1.97
C LEU A 243 -16.23 -6.48 -3.20
N ILE A 244 -16.43 -7.76 -3.55
CA ILE A 244 -15.78 -8.39 -4.72
C ILE A 244 -16.05 -7.56 -5.98
N LYS A 245 -17.30 -7.14 -6.20
CA LYS A 245 -17.65 -6.34 -7.37
C LYS A 245 -16.99 -4.95 -7.35
N ALA A 246 -16.78 -4.37 -6.16
CA ALA A 246 -16.04 -3.13 -6.04
C ALA A 246 -14.57 -3.30 -6.43
N TYR A 247 -13.92 -4.40 -6.03
CA TYR A 247 -12.53 -4.69 -6.42
C TYR A 247 -12.42 -4.76 -7.95
N ASP A 248 -13.31 -5.54 -8.60
CA ASP A 248 -13.34 -5.64 -10.07
C ASP A 248 -13.44 -4.26 -10.73
N LEU A 249 -14.33 -3.39 -10.22
CA LEU A 249 -14.50 -2.04 -10.77
C LEU A 249 -13.30 -1.13 -10.48
N MET A 250 -12.68 -1.23 -9.31
CA MET A 250 -11.52 -0.43 -8.94
C MET A 250 -10.29 -0.74 -9.80
N PHE A 251 -10.15 -2.00 -10.22
CA PHE A 251 -8.99 -2.50 -10.96
C PHE A 251 -9.30 -2.87 -12.42
N ALA A 252 -10.51 -2.59 -12.92
CA ALA A 252 -10.89 -2.82 -14.33
C ALA A 252 -10.01 -2.04 -15.32
N GLU A 253 -9.58 -0.84 -14.91
CA GLU A 253 -8.56 -0.04 -15.59
C GLU A 253 -7.38 0.19 -14.61
N ASN A 254 -6.60 1.24 -14.80
CA ASN A 254 -5.42 1.52 -13.99
C ASN A 254 -5.76 2.09 -12.60
N ASN A 255 -5.28 1.45 -11.54
CA ASN A 255 -5.22 2.08 -10.21
C ASN A 255 -4.30 3.33 -10.25
N PRO A 256 -4.73 4.51 -9.74
CA PRO A 256 -5.88 4.71 -8.85
C PRO A 256 -7.15 5.31 -9.47
N ALA A 257 -7.34 5.28 -10.79
CA ALA A 257 -8.52 5.86 -11.44
C ALA A 257 -9.83 5.30 -10.88
N GLY A 258 -9.90 3.98 -10.68
CA GLY A 258 -11.08 3.32 -10.14
C GLY A 258 -11.41 3.73 -8.71
N VAL A 259 -10.45 3.64 -7.78
CA VAL A 259 -10.67 4.01 -6.38
C VAL A 259 -10.98 5.51 -6.22
N LYS A 260 -10.36 6.38 -7.03
CA LYS A 260 -10.68 7.81 -7.03
C LYS A 260 -12.09 8.09 -7.53
N ALA A 261 -12.59 7.34 -8.52
CA ALA A 261 -13.97 7.45 -8.95
C ALA A 261 -14.97 7.09 -7.83
N PHE A 262 -14.71 6.04 -7.05
CA PHE A 262 -15.52 5.71 -5.87
C PHE A 262 -15.52 6.86 -4.86
N MET A 263 -14.34 7.37 -4.51
CA MET A 263 -14.20 8.45 -3.52
C MET A 263 -14.81 9.78 -4.00
N PHE A 264 -14.78 10.06 -5.31
CA PHE A 264 -15.45 11.21 -5.90
C PHE A 264 -16.98 11.11 -5.76
N GLU A 265 -17.57 9.96 -6.10
CA GLU A 265 -19.01 9.73 -5.95
C GLU A 265 -19.47 9.75 -4.47
N GLN A 266 -18.57 9.43 -3.55
CA GLN A 266 -18.76 9.57 -2.10
C GLN A 266 -18.54 11.01 -1.58
N GLY A 267 -18.14 11.95 -2.44
CA GLY A 267 -17.96 13.37 -2.10
C GLY A 267 -16.67 13.69 -1.32
N LEU A 268 -15.68 12.79 -1.32
CA LEU A 268 -14.43 12.97 -0.56
C LEU A 268 -13.37 13.79 -1.29
N ILE A 269 -13.29 13.63 -2.61
CA ILE A 269 -12.23 14.22 -3.46
C ILE A 269 -12.82 14.68 -4.81
N GLN A 270 -12.04 15.44 -5.59
CA GLN A 270 -12.31 15.62 -7.03
C GLN A 270 -11.83 14.39 -7.82
N ASN A 271 -12.47 14.11 -8.96
CA ASN A 271 -12.09 12.99 -9.83
C ASN A 271 -10.90 13.31 -10.74
N GLU A 272 -9.82 13.81 -10.14
CA GLU A 272 -8.64 14.29 -10.85
C GLU A 272 -7.44 13.37 -10.60
N VAL A 273 -6.68 13.13 -11.66
CA VAL A 273 -5.46 12.31 -11.71
C VAL A 273 -4.43 12.99 -12.59
N ARG A 274 -3.15 12.63 -12.44
CA ARG A 274 -2.09 13.17 -13.31
C ARG A 274 -1.77 12.20 -14.43
N LEU A 275 -1.55 12.74 -15.63
CA LEU A 275 -1.07 11.96 -16.77
C LEU A 275 0.20 11.18 -16.39
N PRO A 276 0.34 9.92 -16.86
CA PRO A 276 -0.46 9.27 -17.90
C PRO A 276 -1.75 8.58 -17.39
N VAL A 277 -2.08 8.67 -16.10
CA VAL A 277 -3.36 8.18 -15.57
C VAL A 277 -4.47 9.13 -16.02
N VAL A 278 -5.59 8.58 -16.45
CA VAL A 278 -6.83 9.31 -16.77
C VAL A 278 -7.98 8.79 -15.91
N PRO A 279 -9.05 9.58 -15.70
CA PRO A 279 -10.25 9.08 -15.04
C PRO A 279 -10.83 7.87 -15.77
N LEU A 280 -11.61 7.06 -15.05
CA LEU A 280 -12.28 5.89 -15.63
C LEU A 280 -13.07 6.26 -16.90
N SER A 281 -13.11 5.33 -17.85
CA SER A 281 -14.05 5.43 -18.97
C SER A 281 -15.51 5.61 -18.48
N SER A 282 -16.31 6.32 -19.28
CA SER A 282 -17.69 6.70 -18.89
C SER A 282 -18.56 5.49 -18.50
N GLY A 283 -18.39 4.35 -19.16
CA GLY A 283 -19.08 3.11 -18.85
C GLY A 283 -18.71 2.54 -17.48
N LEU A 284 -17.41 2.51 -17.14
CA LEU A 284 -16.96 2.04 -15.83
C LEU A 284 -17.35 3.00 -14.71
N HIS A 285 -17.25 4.31 -14.94
CA HIS A 285 -17.72 5.30 -13.95
C HIS A 285 -19.23 5.18 -13.71
N ALA A 286 -20.04 4.95 -14.75
CA ALA A 286 -21.47 4.67 -14.59
C ALA A 286 -21.72 3.38 -13.78
N ALA A 287 -20.89 2.34 -13.95
CA ALA A 287 -20.97 1.13 -13.14
C ALA A 287 -20.59 1.37 -11.67
N VAL A 288 -19.60 2.22 -11.38
CA VAL A 288 -19.26 2.66 -10.01
C VAL A 288 -20.46 3.38 -9.36
N LYS A 289 -21.09 4.32 -10.09
CA LYS A 289 -22.31 5.00 -9.63
C LYS A 289 -23.45 4.04 -9.32
N ALA A 290 -23.65 3.04 -10.19
CA ALA A 290 -24.68 2.04 -10.00
C ALA A 290 -24.40 1.17 -8.77
N TYR A 291 -23.14 0.74 -8.58
CA TYR A 291 -22.73 -0.02 -7.40
C TYR A 291 -22.98 0.75 -6.11
N LEU A 292 -22.65 2.04 -6.04
CA LEU A 292 -22.84 2.84 -4.82
C LEU A 292 -24.31 3.17 -4.50
N LYS A 293 -25.22 3.03 -5.47
CA LYS A 293 -26.67 3.20 -5.27
C LYS A 293 -27.39 1.91 -4.86
N GLY A 294 -26.71 0.77 -5.00
CA GLY A 294 -27.25 -0.58 -4.78
C GLY A 294 -27.17 -1.00 -3.32
#